data_AF-A0A524PV64-F1
#
_entry.id   AF-A0A524PV64-F1
#
_cell.length_a   1.000
_cell.length_b   1.000
_cell.length_c   1.000
_cell.angle_alpha   90.00
_cell.angle_beta   90.00
_cell.angle_gamma   90.00
#
_symmetry.space_group_name_H-M   'P 1'
#
loop_
_entity.id
_entity.type
_entity.pdbx_description
1 polymer ?
#
loop_
_entity_poly.entity_id
_entity_poly.type
_entity_poly.pdbx_seq_one_letter_code
_entity_poly.pdbx_strand_id
1 'polypeptide(L)'
;DVTILTDSLLSPLLDIQDLRRSKRIDFVGGIRGLGAISKRVDSGEMKAAFALFPVSMKQLIDIADSGNIMPPKTTWFEPKLRSGLAVHLLD
;
A
#
# COMPACT_ATOMS: atom_id res chain seq x y z
N ASP A 1 8.16 -1.73 6.32
CA ASP A 1 7.35 -2.97 6.25
C ASP A 1 7.18 -3.51 4.83
N VAL A 2 6.48 -2.82 3.92
CA VAL A 2 6.35 -3.31 2.52
C VAL A 2 7.69 -3.52 1.82
N THR A 3 8.67 -2.64 2.04
CA THR A 3 10.01 -2.79 1.45
C THR A 3 10.65 -4.10 1.90
N ILE A 4 10.62 -4.40 3.20
CA ILE A 4 11.14 -5.66 3.75
C ILE A 4 10.39 -6.86 3.16
N LEU A 5 9.06 -6.79 3.09
CA LEU A 5 8.26 -7.86 2.48
C LEU A 5 8.65 -8.07 1.00
N THR A 6 8.89 -6.98 0.27
CA THR A 6 9.26 -7.03 -1.15
C THR A 6 10.64 -7.63 -1.34
N ASP A 7 11.64 -7.08 -0.66
CA ASP A 7 13.05 -7.42 -0.84
C ASP A 7 13.39 -8.81 -0.28
N SER A 8 12.70 -9.24 0.78
CA SER A 8 12.99 -10.51 1.44
C SER A 8 12.13 -11.68 0.96
N LEU A 9 10.93 -11.42 0.41
CA LEU A 9 9.96 -12.47 0.08
C LEU A 9 9.41 -12.31 -1.35
N LEU A 10 8.78 -11.18 -1.67
CA LEU A 10 8.02 -11.06 -2.92
C LEU A 10 8.93 -11.16 -4.15
N SER A 11 10.07 -10.47 -4.16
CA SER A 11 11.01 -10.46 -5.27
C SER A 11 11.87 -11.73 -5.33
N PRO A 12 12.58 -12.16 -4.27
CA PRO A 12 13.50 -13.30 -4.37
C PRO A 12 12.81 -14.67 -4.39
N LEU A 13 11.66 -14.82 -3.72
CA LEU A 13 11.03 -16.13 -3.53
C LEU A 13 9.75 -16.29 -4.36
N LEU A 14 8.99 -15.21 -4.56
CA LEU A 14 7.73 -15.26 -5.28
C LEU A 14 7.80 -14.70 -6.70
N ASP A 15 8.94 -14.16 -7.13
CA ASP A 15 9.16 -13.54 -8.44
C ASP A 15 8.12 -12.45 -8.77
N ILE A 16 7.89 -11.55 -7.81
CA ILE A 16 7.09 -10.34 -7.98
C ILE A 16 8.06 -9.15 -7.91
N GLN A 17 8.57 -8.76 -9.08
CA GLN A 17 9.57 -7.68 -9.20
C GLN A 17 8.96 -6.28 -9.23
N ASP A 18 7.75 -6.13 -9.78
CA ASP A 18 7.06 -4.84 -9.87
C ASP A 18 5.62 -4.97 -9.35
N LEU A 19 5.38 -4.39 -8.17
CA LEU A 19 4.07 -4.36 -7.51
C LEU A 19 3.00 -3.59 -8.30
N ARG A 20 3.37 -2.73 -9.25
CA ARG A 20 2.44 -1.95 -10.07
C ARG A 20 1.99 -2.68 -11.32
N ARG A 21 2.81 -3.61 -11.82
CA ARG A 21 2.60 -4.28 -13.12
C ARG A 21 2.35 -5.78 -13.00
N SER A 22 2.78 -6.40 -11.89
CA SER A 22 2.61 -7.83 -11.71
C SER A 22 1.14 -8.20 -11.58
N LYS A 23 0.69 -9.13 -12.43
CA LYS A 23 -0.65 -9.72 -12.37
C LYS A 23 -0.82 -10.73 -11.22
N ARG A 24 0.27 -11.08 -10.53
CA ARG A 24 0.31 -12.08 -9.44
C ARG A 24 0.05 -11.48 -8.06
N ILE A 25 -0.12 -10.16 -7.98
CA ILE A 25 -0.42 -9.45 -6.75
C ILE A 25 -1.61 -8.52 -6.99
N ASP A 26 -2.47 -8.40 -5.97
CA ASP A 26 -3.59 -7.47 -5.99
C ASP A 26 -3.74 -6.83 -4.61
N PHE A 27 -4.36 -5.64 -4.58
CA PHE A 27 -4.46 -4.81 -3.38
C PHE A 27 -5.92 -4.59 -3.02
N VAL A 28 -6.26 -4.85 -1.76
CA VAL A 28 -7.58 -4.59 -1.21
C VAL A 28 -7.55 -3.24 -0.49
N GLY A 29 -8.46 -2.34 -0.86
CA GLY A 29 -8.59 -1.03 -0.22
C GLY A 29 -8.98 -1.14 1.26
N GLY A 30 -8.47 -0.23 2.08
CA GLY A 30 -8.57 -0.29 3.54
C GLY A 30 -9.99 -0.46 4.09
N ILE A 31 -10.99 0.16 3.44
CA ILE A 31 -12.41 0.08 3.84
C ILE A 31 -12.98 -1.34 3.88
N ARG A 32 -12.41 -2.25 3.08
CA ARG A 32 -12.89 -3.65 3.03
C ARG A 32 -12.31 -4.51 4.16
N GLY A 33 -11.23 -4.04 4.79
CA GLY A 33 -10.61 -4.67 5.96
C GLY A 33 -10.07 -6.08 5.73
N LEU A 34 -9.75 -6.77 6.84
CA LEU A 34 -9.17 -8.11 6.84
C LEU A 34 -10.12 -9.18 6.28
N GLY A 35 -11.43 -9.01 6.44
CA GLY A 35 -12.41 -9.98 5.95
C GLY A 35 -12.37 -10.15 4.43
N ALA A 36 -12.14 -9.07 3.69
CA ALA A 36 -12.06 -9.13 2.23
C ALA A 36 -10.80 -9.84 1.73
N ILE A 37 -9.65 -9.68 2.40
CA ILE A 37 -8.43 -10.42 2.01
C ILE A 37 -8.53 -11.90 2.40
N SER A 38 -9.14 -12.24 3.55
CA SER A 38 -9.40 -13.63 3.95
C SER A 38 -10.27 -14.33 2.92
N LYS A 39 -11.39 -13.72 2.54
CA LYS A 39 -12.33 -14.29 1.57
C LYS A 39 -11.68 -14.63 0.23
N ARG A 40 -10.68 -13.85 -0.23
CA ARG A 40 -9.96 -14.11 -1.49
C ARG A 40 -8.98 -15.27 -1.40
N VAL A 41 -8.43 -15.53 -0.21
CA VAL A 41 -7.60 -16.72 0.03
C VAL A 41 -8.48 -17.94 0.17
N ASP A 42 -9.56 -17.84 0.97
CA ASP A 42 -10.49 -18.94 1.25
C ASP A 42 -11.22 -19.41 -0.01
N SER A 43 -11.51 -18.50 -0.95
CA SER A 43 -12.12 -18.83 -2.25
C SER A 43 -11.15 -19.47 -3.25
N GLY A 44 -9.84 -19.44 -2.97
CA GLY A 44 -8.79 -19.88 -3.88
C GLY A 44 -8.44 -18.88 -4.99
N GLU A 45 -9.03 -17.68 -5.00
CA GLU A 45 -8.67 -16.59 -5.94
C GLU A 45 -7.20 -16.20 -5.77
N MET A 46 -6.74 -16.11 -4.51
CA MET A 46 -5.36 -15.81 -4.15
C MET A 46 -4.77 -16.95 -3.31
N LYS A 47 -3.45 -17.13 -3.35
CA LYS A 47 -2.75 -18.18 -2.59
C LYS A 47 -2.41 -17.79 -1.15
N ALA A 48 -2.22 -16.49 -0.90
CA ALA A 48 -1.90 -15.94 0.40
C ALA A 48 -2.30 -14.47 0.44
N ALA A 49 -2.43 -13.92 1.65
CA ALA A 49 -2.64 -12.50 1.88
C ALA A 49 -1.68 -11.98 2.95
N PHE A 50 -1.23 -10.73 2.77
CA PHE A 50 -0.40 -10.02 3.74
C PHE A 50 -1.16 -8.79 4.22
N ALA A 51 -1.34 -8.68 5.53
CA ALA A 51 -1.84 -7.48 6.18
C ALA A 51 -0.67 -6.79 6.90
N LEU A 52 -0.48 -5.51 6.64
CA LEU A 52 0.60 -4.72 7.22
C LEU A 52 0.03 -3.62 8.10
N PHE A 53 0.77 -3.25 9.14
CA PHE A 53 0.35 -2.16 10.00
C PHE A 53 0.34 -0.84 9.21
N PRO A 54 -0.67 0.01 9.44
CA PRO A 54 -0.69 1.34 8.84
C PRO A 54 0.48 2.15 9.38
N VAL A 55 1.09 2.94 8.51
CA VAL A 55 2.08 3.94 8.94
C VAL A 55 1.38 5.00 9.78
N SER A 56 2.05 5.47 10.82
CA SER A 56 1.55 6.58 11.62
C SER A 56 1.63 7.90 10.85
N MET A 57 0.77 8.86 11.21
CA MET A 57 0.84 10.23 10.64
C MET A 57 2.20 10.88 10.87
N LYS A 58 2.81 10.65 12.05
CA LYS A 58 4.14 11.15 12.35
C LYS A 58 5.19 10.60 11.39
N GLN A 59 5.25 9.28 11.21
CA GLN A 59 6.18 8.66 10.25
C GLN A 59 5.96 9.18 8.83
N LEU A 60 4.71 9.43 8.45
CA LEU A 60 4.40 9.96 7.13
C LEU A 60 4.97 11.38 6.93
N ILE A 61 4.82 12.24 7.93
CA ILE A 61 5.38 13.60 7.94
C ILE A 61 6.91 13.54 7.94
N ASP A 62 7.51 12.73 8.82
CA ASP A 62 8.97 12.58 8.91
C ASP A 62 9.59 12.12 7.57
N ILE A 63 8.91 11.21 6.84
CA ILE A 63 9.36 10.75 5.52
C ILE A 63 9.28 11.89 4.49
N ALA A 64 8.20 12.67 4.49
CA ALA A 64 8.05 13.81 3.59
C ALA A 64 9.12 14.88 3.86
N ASP A 65 9.38 15.21 5.13
CA ASP A 65 10.37 16.20 5.54
C ASP A 65 11.80 15.74 5.20
N SER A 66 12.05 14.43 5.20
CA SER A 66 13.36 13.86 4.81
C SER A 66 13.64 13.86 3.31
N GLY A 67 12.69 14.30 2.47
CA GLY A 67 12.80 14.25 1.01
C GLY A 67 12.71 12.84 0.40
N ASN A 68 12.38 11.83 1.21
CA ASN A 68 12.20 10.46 0.77
C ASN A 68 10.80 10.21 0.22
N ILE A 69 10.65 9.16 -0.59
CA ILE A 69 9.37 8.78 -1.20
C ILE A 69 8.82 7.54 -0.51
N MET A 70 7.55 7.59 -0.12
CA MET A 70 6.83 6.41 0.37
C MET A 70 6.84 5.30 -0.69
N PRO A 71 7.13 4.04 -0.33
CA PRO A 71 7.07 2.95 -1.30
C PRO A 71 5.67 2.85 -1.92
N PRO A 72 5.54 2.39 -3.17
CA PRO A 72 4.24 2.34 -3.82
C PRO A 72 3.27 1.44 -3.04
N LYS A 73 2.00 1.89 -2.97
CA LYS A 73 0.88 1.10 -2.42
C LYS A 73 0.99 0.75 -0.93
N THR A 74 1.80 1.48 -0.17
CA THR A 74 1.97 1.31 1.30
C THR A 74 0.94 2.03 2.15
N THR A 75 0.19 2.97 1.58
CA THR A 75 -0.74 3.83 2.31
C THR A 75 -2.08 3.91 1.59
N TRP A 76 -3.16 3.91 2.38
CA TRP A 76 -4.51 4.16 1.91
C TRP A 76 -5.07 5.35 2.69
N PHE A 77 -5.36 6.44 1.99
CA PHE A 77 -5.96 7.65 2.58
C PHE A 77 -7.46 7.68 2.37
N GLU A 78 -8.17 8.10 3.41
CA GLU A 78 -9.60 8.33 3.38
C GLU A 78 -9.95 9.66 4.07
N PRO A 79 -10.79 10.52 3.45
CA PRO A 79 -11.28 10.42 2.07
C PRO A 79 -10.15 10.56 1.05
N LYS A 80 -10.30 9.93 -0.12
CA LYS A 80 -9.41 10.27 -1.25
C LYS A 80 -9.59 11.75 -1.56
N LEU A 81 -8.47 12.48 -1.72
CA LEU A 81 -8.51 13.87 -2.15
C LEU A 81 -9.34 13.94 -3.43
N ARG A 82 -10.43 14.71 -3.38
CA ARG A 82 -11.23 14.98 -4.59
C ARG A 82 -10.32 15.75 -5.55
N SER A 83 -10.23 15.33 -6.79
CA SER A 83 -9.52 16.07 -7.84
C SER A 83 -10.07 17.50 -7.89
N GLY A 84 -9.21 18.52 -7.69
CA GLY A 84 -9.62 19.93 -7.68
C GLY A 84 -9.21 20.76 -6.45
N LEU A 85 -8.24 20.31 -5.64
CA LEU A 85 -7.69 21.17 -4.58
C LEU A 85 -6.85 22.29 -5.21
N ALA A 86 -7.40 23.50 -5.23
CA ALA A 86 -6.66 24.72 -5.56
C ALA A 86 -6.20 25.39 -4.26
N VAL A 87 -4.89 25.61 -4.12
CA VAL A 87 -4.31 26.37 -3.02
C VAL A 87 -3.95 27.76 -3.56
N HIS A 88 -4.68 28.78 -3.12
CA HIS A 88 -4.32 30.17 -3.35
C HIS A 88 -3.75 30.71 -2.04
N LEU A 89 -2.44 30.99 -2.03
CA LEU A 89 -1.81 31.67 -0.91
C LEU A 89 -2.33 33.11 -0.93
N LEU A 90 -2.96 33.53 0.16
CA LEU A 90 -3.27 34.94 0.38
C LEU A 90 -2.02 35.55 1.01
N ASP A 91 -1.42 36.51 0.29
CA ASP A 91 -0.36 37.37 0.83
C ASP A 91 -0.87 38.18 2.03
#